data_AF-A0A542ZMU3-F1
#
_entry.id   AF-A0A542ZMU3-F1
#
_cell.length_a   1.000
_cell.length_b   1.000
_cell.length_c   1.000
_cell.angle_alpha   90.00
_cell.angle_beta   90.00
_cell.angle_gamma   90.00
#
_symmetry.space_group_name_H-M   'P 1'
#
loop_
_entity.id
_entity.type
_entity.pdbx_description
1 polymer ?
#
loop_
_entity_poly.entity_id
_entity_poly.type
_entity_poly.pdbx_seq_one_letter_code
_entity_poly.pdbx_strand_id
1 'polypeptide(L)'
;MYGDPQRLRALAGLLAREAERIEASASRLERSAAAVAWESTAAGGMQRQAAHQAKAMRQVADRYAEAARAVQQHASATDRQLERIHRAESRARQLLAGLEHALVGGEPAAAAVGRVVLGSPLPPPGHRDWVEVAGRLAGLGVAR
;
A
#
# COMPACT_ATOMS: atom_id res chain seq x y z
N MET A 1 -2.12 7.83 -11.30
CA MET A 1 -1.24 7.95 -10.12
C MET A 1 -1.34 6.65 -9.36
N TYR A 2 -0.23 5.93 -9.14
CA TYR A 2 -0.23 4.80 -8.20
C TYR A 2 -0.63 5.36 -6.82
N GLY A 3 -1.57 4.71 -6.12
CA GLY A 3 -2.10 5.24 -4.85
C GLY A 3 -0.98 5.60 -3.88
N ASP A 4 -1.11 6.70 -3.15
CA ASP A 4 -0.12 7.14 -2.17
C ASP A 4 -0.02 6.11 -1.03
N PRO A 5 1.13 5.40 -0.89
CA PRO A 5 1.29 4.38 0.14
C PRO A 5 1.12 4.94 1.55
N GLN A 6 1.46 6.21 1.79
CA GLN A 6 1.28 6.84 3.10
C GLN A 6 -0.20 7.00 3.44
N ARG A 7 -1.02 7.41 2.47
CA ARG A 7 -2.48 7.47 2.65
C ARG A 7 -3.08 6.09 2.92
N LEU A 8 -2.60 5.06 2.21
CA LEU A 8 -3.05 3.67 2.45
C LEU A 8 -2.68 3.19 3.86
N ARG A 9 -1.45 3.45 4.33
CA ARG A 9 -1.05 3.12 5.71
C ARG A 9 -1.86 3.89 6.75
N ALA A 10 -2.15 5.17 6.49
CA ALA A 10 -3.00 5.97 7.37
C ALA A 10 -4.42 5.39 7.47
N LEU A 11 -4.99 4.95 6.34
CA LEU A 11 -6.29 4.27 6.32
C LEU A 11 -6.25 2.93 7.06
N ALA A 12 -5.22 2.10 6.85
CA ALA A 12 -5.05 0.85 7.59
C ALA A 12 -4.99 1.11 9.10
N GLY A 13 -4.27 2.14 9.54
CA GLY A 13 -4.20 2.55 10.94
C GLY A 13 -5.55 3.03 11.50
N LEU A 14 -6.37 3.73 10.71
CA LEU A 14 -7.73 4.11 11.12
C LEU A 14 -8.62 2.87 11.31
N LEU A 15 -8.58 1.92 10.39
CA LEU A 15 -9.35 0.67 10.48
C LEU A 15 -8.94 -0.18 11.68
N ALA A 16 -7.64 -0.28 11.97
CA ALA A 16 -7.12 -1.01 13.12
C ALA A 16 -7.59 -0.39 14.45
N ARG A 17 -7.49 0.94 14.59
CA ARG A 17 -8.01 1.65 15.78
C ARG A 17 -9.51 1.48 15.96
N GLU A 18 -10.26 1.42 14.85
CA GLU A 18 -11.70 1.17 14.90
C GLU A 18 -12.01 -0.25 15.42
N ALA A 19 -11.27 -1.26 14.94
CA ALA A 19 -11.39 -2.62 15.45
C ALA A 19 -11.15 -2.69 16.96
N GLU A 20 -10.05 -2.10 17.44
CA GLU A 20 -9.70 -2.04 18.87
C GLU A 20 -10.79 -1.36 19.70
N ARG A 21 -11.37 -0.25 19.19
CA ARG A 21 -12.45 0.47 19.85
C ARG A 21 -13.71 -0.39 19.98
N ILE A 22 -14.07 -1.13 18.93
CA ILE A 22 -15.23 -2.03 18.95
C ILE A 22 -15.00 -3.18 19.92
N GLU A 23 -13.81 -3.77 19.92
CA GLU A 23 -13.45 -4.86 20.84
C GLU A 23 -13.45 -4.42 22.31
N ALA A 24 -12.91 -3.23 22.60
CA ALA A 24 -12.96 -2.64 23.93
C ALA A 24 -14.40 -2.36 24.39
N SER A 25 -15.27 -1.96 23.45
CA SER A 25 -16.69 -1.72 23.72
C SER A 25 -17.45 -3.02 23.99
N ALA A 26 -17.17 -4.08 23.22
CA ALA A 26 -17.72 -5.42 23.45
C ALA A 26 -17.32 -5.97 24.83
N SER A 27 -16.04 -5.84 25.17
CA SER A 27 -15.52 -6.28 26.48
C SER A 27 -16.11 -5.47 27.63
N ARG A 28 -16.37 -4.17 27.43
CA ARG A 28 -17.06 -3.34 28.42
C ARG A 28 -18.50 -3.77 28.62
N LEU A 29 -19.23 -4.08 27.54
CA LEU A 29 -20.61 -4.57 27.62
C LEU A 29 -20.70 -5.86 28.44
N GLU A 30 -19.83 -6.82 28.19
CA GLU A 30 -19.78 -8.08 28.95
C GLU A 30 -19.50 -7.83 30.44
N ARG A 31 -18.49 -7.01 30.75
CA ARG A 31 -18.17 -6.66 32.14
C ARG A 31 -19.32 -5.95 32.84
N SER A 32 -19.97 -4.99 32.18
CA SER A 32 -21.12 -4.28 32.74
C SER A 32 -22.30 -5.21 33.00
N ALA A 33 -22.56 -6.17 32.10
CA ALA A 33 -23.63 -7.14 32.28
C ALA A 33 -23.32 -8.15 33.41
N ALA A 34 -22.06 -8.55 33.56
CA ALA A 34 -21.61 -9.43 34.64
C ALA A 34 -21.61 -8.76 36.02
N ALA A 35 -21.46 -7.44 36.07
CA ALA A 35 -21.43 -6.67 37.32
C ALA A 35 -22.82 -6.45 37.94
N VAL A 36 -23.91 -6.84 37.26
CA VAL A 36 -25.26 -6.71 37.81
C VAL A 36 -25.47 -7.71 38.94
N ALA A 37 -25.67 -7.19 40.16
CA ALA A 37 -25.67 -7.97 41.40
C ALA A 37 -26.99 -8.69 41.71
N TRP A 38 -28.08 -8.43 40.97
CA TRP A 38 -29.35 -9.10 41.23
C TRP A 38 -29.46 -10.39 40.40
N GLU A 39 -29.94 -11.45 41.04
CA GLU A 39 -30.24 -12.72 40.39
C GLU A 39 -31.73 -12.80 40.08
N SER A 40 -32.06 -12.79 38.79
CA SER A 40 -33.43 -12.98 38.31
C SER A 40 -33.45 -13.50 36.88
N THR A 41 -34.60 -14.04 36.43
CA THR A 41 -34.79 -14.42 35.02
C THR A 41 -34.52 -13.25 34.07
N ALA A 42 -34.88 -12.04 34.47
CA ALA A 42 -34.60 -10.82 33.72
C ALA A 42 -33.09 -10.51 33.66
N ALA A 43 -32.36 -10.67 34.77
CA ALA A 43 -30.90 -10.52 34.81
C ALA A 43 -30.21 -11.51 33.86
N GLY A 44 -30.60 -12.78 33.91
CA GLY A 44 -30.06 -13.81 33.03
C GLY A 44 -30.40 -13.56 31.56
N GLY A 45 -31.59 -13.04 31.26
CA GLY A 45 -31.97 -12.61 29.91
C GLY A 45 -31.09 -11.48 29.38
N MET A 46 -30.89 -10.44 30.20
CA MET A 46 -30.00 -9.32 29.88
C MET A 46 -28.54 -9.77 29.68
N GLN A 47 -28.02 -10.64 30.54
CA GLN A 47 -26.66 -11.19 30.40
C GLN A 47 -26.48 -11.98 29.10
N ARG A 48 -27.44 -12.85 28.74
CA ARG A 48 -27.41 -13.57 27.47
C ARG A 48 -27.47 -12.62 26.27
N GLN A 49 -28.31 -11.59 26.34
CA GLN A 49 -28.41 -10.58 25.28
C GLN A 49 -27.10 -9.79 25.13
N ALA A 50 -26.48 -9.38 26.24
CA ALA A 50 -25.20 -8.69 26.25
C ALA A 50 -24.08 -9.56 25.65
N ALA A 51 -24.01 -10.84 26.00
CA ALA A 51 -23.06 -11.79 25.43
C ALA A 51 -23.27 -11.97 23.91
N HIS A 52 -24.53 -12.08 23.47
CA HIS A 52 -24.85 -12.17 22.04
C HIS A 52 -24.42 -10.90 21.28
N GLN A 53 -24.72 -9.72 21.82
CA GLN A 53 -24.30 -8.44 21.21
C GLN A 53 -22.78 -8.27 21.20
N ALA A 54 -22.10 -8.59 22.30
CA ALA A 54 -20.64 -8.52 22.37
C ALA A 54 -19.98 -9.45 21.35
N LYS A 55 -20.52 -10.66 21.16
CA LYS A 55 -20.07 -11.57 20.09
C LYS A 55 -20.24 -10.96 18.70
N ALA A 56 -21.38 -10.35 18.41
CA ALA A 56 -21.61 -9.67 17.13
C ALA A 56 -20.64 -8.49 16.93
N MET A 57 -20.37 -7.71 17.97
CA MET A 57 -19.39 -6.62 17.93
C MET A 57 -17.98 -7.14 17.64
N ARG A 58 -17.55 -8.23 18.29
CA ARG A 58 -16.25 -8.87 18.03
C ARG A 58 -16.12 -9.32 16.57
N GLN A 59 -17.16 -9.90 15.99
CA GLN A 59 -17.15 -10.25 14.56
C GLN A 59 -16.99 -9.03 13.64
N VAL A 60 -17.58 -7.88 14.01
CA VAL A 60 -17.36 -6.63 13.28
C VAL A 60 -15.92 -6.15 13.44
N ALA A 61 -15.39 -6.15 14.67
CA ALA A 61 -13.98 -5.80 14.94
C ALA A 61 -13.02 -6.66 14.10
N ASP A 62 -13.26 -7.98 14.02
CA ASP A 62 -12.46 -8.91 13.21
C ASP A 62 -12.44 -8.50 11.73
N ARG A 63 -13.58 -8.08 11.16
CA ARG A 63 -13.66 -7.59 9.78
C ARG A 63 -12.89 -6.29 9.58
N TYR A 64 -12.94 -5.37 10.54
CA TYR A 64 -12.13 -4.14 10.49
C TYR A 64 -10.63 -4.45 10.58
N ALA A 65 -10.23 -5.38 11.44
CA ALA A 65 -8.84 -5.82 11.57
C ALA A 65 -8.35 -6.54 10.30
N GLU A 66 -9.19 -7.36 9.67
CA GLU A 66 -8.89 -7.97 8.38
C GLU A 66 -8.74 -6.94 7.27
N ALA A 67 -9.68 -5.98 7.16
CA ALA A 67 -9.59 -4.89 6.21
C ALA A 67 -8.32 -4.05 6.41
N ALA A 68 -7.97 -3.73 7.67
CA ALA A 68 -6.72 -3.03 8.00
C ALA A 68 -5.49 -3.79 7.48
N ARG A 69 -5.42 -5.11 7.72
CA ARG A 69 -4.33 -5.96 7.21
C ARG A 69 -4.27 -5.98 5.69
N ALA A 70 -5.41 -6.11 5.01
CA ALA A 70 -5.47 -6.10 3.55
C ALA A 70 -4.97 -4.77 2.95
N VAL A 71 -5.40 -3.64 3.53
CA VAL A 71 -4.95 -2.30 3.10
C VAL A 71 -3.45 -2.12 3.35
N GLN A 72 -2.93 -2.59 4.49
CA GLN A 72 -1.50 -2.53 4.81
C GLN A 72 -0.65 -3.35 3.82
N GLN A 73 -1.12 -4.56 3.46
CA GLN A 73 -0.47 -5.39 2.44
C GLN A 73 -0.47 -4.71 1.07
N HIS A 74 -1.58 -4.05 0.71
CA HIS A 74 -1.68 -3.30 -0.54
C HIS A 74 -0.75 -2.08 -0.57
N ALA A 75 -0.65 -1.34 0.54
CA ALA A 75 0.32 -0.24 0.69
C ALA A 75 1.75 -0.73 0.44
N SER A 76 2.13 -1.83 1.10
CA SER A 76 3.45 -2.47 0.95
C SER A 76 3.72 -2.94 -0.48
N ALA A 77 2.70 -3.49 -1.15
CA ALA A 77 2.81 -3.89 -2.56
C ALA A 77 3.01 -2.67 -3.48
N THR A 78 2.36 -1.56 -3.17
CA THR A 78 2.47 -0.31 -3.93
C THR A 78 3.85 0.32 -3.75
N ASP A 79 4.40 0.33 -2.54
CA ASP A 79 5.78 0.76 -2.29
C ASP A 79 6.78 -0.05 -3.13
N ARG A 80 6.67 -1.38 -3.10
CA ARG A 80 7.55 -2.27 -3.88
C ARG A 80 7.46 -1.95 -5.37
N GLN A 81 6.27 -1.66 -5.88
CA GLN A 81 6.08 -1.31 -7.28
C GLN A 81 6.70 0.06 -7.62
N LEU A 82 6.50 1.07 -6.77
CA LEU A 82 7.12 2.39 -6.94
C LEU A 82 8.64 2.29 -6.89
N GLU A 83 9.20 1.51 -5.98
CA GLU A 83 10.64 1.29 -5.89
C GLU A 83 11.21 0.57 -7.11
N ARG A 84 10.47 -0.38 -7.69
CA ARG A 84 10.85 -1.00 -8.98
C ARG A 84 10.88 0.03 -10.10
N ILE A 85 9.88 0.91 -10.15
CA ILE A 85 9.81 1.99 -11.15
C ILE A 85 10.98 2.95 -10.97
N HIS A 86 11.26 3.42 -9.74
CA HIS A 86 12.38 4.32 -9.47
C HIS A 86 13.73 3.67 -9.82
N ARG A 87 13.95 2.41 -9.46
CA ARG A 87 15.17 1.69 -9.85
C ARG A 87 15.32 1.57 -11.36
N ALA A 88 14.22 1.27 -12.07
CA ALA A 88 14.23 1.20 -13.52
C ALA A 88 14.52 2.58 -14.15
N GLU A 89 13.91 3.63 -13.62
CA GLU A 89 14.14 5.02 -14.03
C GLU A 89 15.61 5.43 -13.82
N SER A 90 16.17 5.23 -12.62
CA SER A 90 17.56 5.54 -12.33
C SER A 90 18.51 4.78 -13.25
N ARG A 91 18.26 3.48 -13.46
CA ARG A 91 19.07 2.67 -14.37
C ARG A 91 18.99 3.16 -15.81
N ALA A 92 17.78 3.45 -16.30
CA ALA A 92 17.60 3.96 -17.65
C ALA A 92 18.31 5.31 -17.85
N ARG A 93 18.20 6.22 -16.88
CA ARG A 93 18.93 7.51 -16.89
C ARG A 93 20.44 7.32 -16.89
N GLN A 94 20.98 6.39 -16.11
CA GLN A 94 22.42 6.08 -16.10
C GLN A 94 22.90 5.54 -17.45
N LEU A 95 22.15 4.62 -18.06
CA LEU A 95 22.47 4.07 -19.38
C LEU A 95 22.40 5.16 -20.47
N LEU A 96 21.40 6.03 -20.42
CA LEU A 96 21.28 7.17 -21.33
C LEU A 96 22.48 8.12 -21.18
N ALA A 97 22.83 8.51 -19.95
CA ALA A 97 24.00 9.36 -19.70
C ALA A 97 25.30 8.72 -20.21
N GLY A 98 25.47 7.40 -20.05
CA GLY A 98 26.61 6.67 -20.61
C GLY A 98 26.66 6.71 -22.14
N LEU A 99 25.52 6.54 -22.81
CA LEU A 99 25.41 6.67 -24.28
C LEU A 99 25.70 8.09 -24.76
N GLU A 100 25.19 9.11 -24.05
CA GLU A 100 25.45 10.52 -24.36
C GLU A 100 26.94 10.84 -24.27
N HIS A 101 27.61 10.37 -23.21
CA HIS A 101 29.06 10.53 -23.07
C HIS A 101 29.85 9.80 -24.16
N ALA A 102 29.40 8.61 -24.57
CA ALA A 102 30.03 7.85 -25.66
C ALA A 102 29.87 8.51 -27.05
N LEU A 103 28.83 9.34 -27.24
CA LEU A 103 28.51 9.98 -28.51
C LEU A 103 29.19 11.35 -28.74
N VAL A 104 29.95 11.87 -27.77
CA VAL A 104 30.75 13.13 -27.83
C VAL A 104 29.97 14.38 -28.29
N GLY A 105 29.51 15.18 -27.32
CA GLY A 105 29.50 16.65 -27.40
C GLY A 105 28.27 17.35 -28.01
N GLY A 106 27.24 17.60 -27.19
CA GLY A 106 26.19 18.61 -27.48
C GLY A 106 24.84 18.36 -26.77
N GLU A 107 24.27 19.40 -26.12
CA GLU A 107 22.91 19.41 -25.51
C GLU A 107 21.79 19.39 -26.59
N PRO A 108 20.59 18.83 -26.35
CA PRO A 108 20.10 17.98 -25.26
C PRO A 108 20.00 16.51 -25.75
N ALA A 109 21.09 15.77 -25.60
CA ALA A 109 21.23 14.43 -26.16
C ALA A 109 20.22 13.42 -25.59
N ALA A 110 19.79 13.52 -24.32
CA ALA A 110 18.85 12.56 -23.71
C ALA A 110 17.53 12.35 -24.48
N ALA A 111 16.89 13.44 -24.91
CA ALA A 111 15.61 13.38 -25.63
C ALA A 111 15.79 12.98 -27.11
N ALA A 112 16.94 13.30 -27.69
CA ALA A 112 17.31 12.89 -29.05
C ALA A 112 17.69 11.40 -29.06
N VAL A 113 18.59 10.98 -28.17
CA VAL A 113 18.96 9.58 -27.90
C VAL A 113 17.72 8.76 -27.55
N GLY A 114 16.84 9.25 -26.67
CA GLY A 114 15.57 8.58 -26.37
C GLY A 114 14.71 8.33 -27.62
N ARG A 115 14.52 9.34 -28.47
CA ARG A 115 13.78 9.15 -29.74
C ARG A 115 14.50 8.28 -30.76
N VAL A 116 15.82 8.39 -30.87
CA VAL A 116 16.63 7.67 -31.87
C VAL A 116 16.86 6.22 -31.47
N VAL A 117 17.14 5.95 -30.19
CA VAL A 117 17.43 4.61 -29.65
C VAL A 117 16.17 3.86 -29.25
N LEU A 118 15.16 4.55 -28.69
CA LEU A 118 13.93 3.92 -28.18
C LEU A 118 12.70 4.17 -29.07
N GLY A 119 12.80 5.00 -30.11
CA GLY A 119 11.70 5.30 -31.02
C GLY A 119 10.54 6.10 -30.41
N SER A 120 10.67 6.57 -29.16
CA SER A 120 9.59 7.19 -28.39
C SER A 120 10.15 8.22 -27.41
N PRO A 121 9.40 9.28 -27.05
CA PRO A 121 9.78 10.17 -25.94
C PRO A 121 9.94 9.37 -24.63
N LEU A 122 10.85 9.82 -23.77
CA LEU A 122 11.09 9.20 -22.47
C LEU A 122 9.84 9.34 -21.57
N PRO A 123 9.48 8.31 -20.78
CA PRO A 123 8.34 8.38 -19.88
C PRO A 123 8.51 9.51 -18.83
N PRO A 124 7.41 10.11 -18.36
CA PRO A 124 7.45 11.02 -17.21
C PRO A 124 8.06 10.35 -15.97
N PRO A 125 8.68 11.11 -15.04
CA PRO A 125 9.20 10.56 -13.79
C PRO A 125 8.15 9.74 -13.02
N GLY A 126 8.55 8.60 -12.47
CA GLY A 126 7.64 7.71 -11.73
C GLY A 126 6.59 6.98 -12.58
N HIS A 127 6.64 7.07 -13.91
CA HIS A 127 5.74 6.33 -14.80
C HIS A 127 6.12 4.85 -14.91
N ARG A 128 5.13 3.95 -15.01
CA ARG A 128 5.38 2.49 -15.05
C ARG A 128 6.23 2.03 -16.24
N ASP A 129 6.18 2.79 -17.33
CA ASP A 129 6.85 2.46 -18.58
C ASP A 129 8.38 2.53 -18.45
N TRP A 130 8.91 3.17 -17.38
CA TRP A 130 10.33 3.09 -17.05
C TRP A 130 10.83 1.66 -16.89
N VAL A 131 10.00 0.72 -16.42
CA VAL A 131 10.35 -0.71 -16.32
C VAL A 131 10.63 -1.30 -17.69
N GLU A 132 9.81 -0.96 -18.69
CA GLU A 132 9.99 -1.43 -20.05
C GLU A 132 11.19 -0.76 -20.73
N VAL A 133 11.34 0.56 -20.55
CA VAL A 133 12.49 1.32 -21.07
C VAL A 133 13.81 0.77 -20.54
N ALA A 134 13.90 0.51 -19.23
CA ALA A 134 15.09 -0.09 -18.63
C ALA A 134 15.38 -1.49 -19.20
N GLY A 135 14.34 -2.31 -19.44
CA GLY A 135 14.47 -3.61 -20.08
C GLY A 135 15.00 -3.54 -21.51
N ARG A 136 14.46 -2.63 -22.33
CA ARG A 136 14.93 -2.40 -23.70
C ARG A 136 16.37 -1.91 -23.74
N LEU A 137 16.73 -0.91 -22.92
CA LEU A 137 18.10 -0.38 -22.83
C LEU A 137 19.11 -1.45 -22.37
N ALA A 138 18.72 -2.33 -21.45
CA ALA A 138 19.56 -3.46 -21.05
C ALA A 138 19.76 -4.48 -22.19
N GLY A 139 18.70 -4.75 -22.98
CA GLY A 139 18.76 -5.65 -24.13
C GLY A 139 19.61 -5.14 -25.29
N LEU A 140 19.83 -3.83 -25.40
CA LEU A 140 20.71 -3.21 -26.41
C LEU A 140 22.22 -3.35 -26.11
N GLY A 141 22.59 -4.04 -25.03
CA GLY A 141 24.00 -4.38 -24.77
C GLY A 141 24.84 -3.26 -24.15
N VAL A 142 24.22 -2.21 -23.60
CA VAL A 142 24.91 -1.09 -22.91
C VAL A 142 25.42 -1.50 -21.50
N ALA A 143 25.30 -2.78 -21.13
CA ALA A 143 25.93 -3.34 -19.95
C ALA A 143 27.18 -4.14 -20.35
N ARG A 144 28.31 -3.44 -20.47
CA ARG A 144 29.63 -3.98 -20.12
C ARG A 144 30.34 -2.97 -19.23
#